data_AF-A0A403MCT0-F1
#
_entry.id   AF-A0A403MCT0-F1
#
_cell.length_a   1.000
_cell.length_b   1.000
_cell.length_c   1.000
_cell.angle_alpha   90.00
_cell.angle_beta   90.00
_cell.angle_gamma   90.00
#
_symmetry.space_group_name_H-M   'P 1'
#
loop_
_entity.id
_entity.type
_entity.pdbx_description
1 polymer ?
#
loop_
_entity_poly.entity_id
_entity_poly.type
_entity_poly.pdbx_seq_one_letter_code
_entity_poly.pdbx_strand_id
1 'polypeptide(L)' 'MEQIRDIRSRAPKAKNPRKTVLLRLDEGEFAVLEGMAKEESRSRSNMARLLYLRGMKEIKDSKGES' A
#
# COMPACT_ATOMS: atom_id res chain seq x y z
N MET A 1 39.54 6.96 -8.51
CA MET A 1 38.24 6.26 -8.32
C MET A 1 37.14 7.29 -8.46
N GLU A 2 36.44 7.29 -9.58
CA GLU A 2 35.30 8.19 -9.78
C GLU A 2 34.11 7.71 -8.95
N GLN A 3 33.63 8.56 -8.04
CA GLN A 3 32.38 8.33 -7.32
C GLN A 3 31.22 8.56 -8.29
N ILE A 4 30.62 7.48 -8.78
CA ILE A 4 29.34 7.51 -9.48
C ILE A 4 28.29 7.99 -8.47
N ARG A 5 27.98 9.29 -8.48
CA ARG A 5 26.87 9.84 -7.69
C ARG A 5 25.57 9.29 -8.31
N ASP A 6 24.82 8.51 -7.54
CA ASP A 6 23.49 8.04 -7.93
C ASP A 6 22.57 9.26 -8.07
N ILE A 7 22.44 9.77 -9.31
CA ILE A 7 21.65 10.94 -9.68
C ILE A 7 20.17 10.60 -9.82
N ARG A 8 19.66 9.63 -9.06
CA ARG A 8 18.22 9.45 -8.91
C ARG A 8 17.67 10.66 -8.15
N SER A 9 17.30 11.67 -8.92
CA SER A 9 16.43 12.77 -8.52
C SER A 9 15.26 12.19 -7.73
N ARG A 10 15.34 12.26 -6.40
CA ARG A 10 14.21 11.92 -5.55
C ARG A 10 13.14 12.96 -5.88
N ALA A 11 12.01 12.50 -6.40
CA ALA A 11 10.87 13.38 -6.65
C ALA A 11 10.60 14.23 -5.40
N PRO A 12 10.29 15.53 -5.55
CA PRO A 12 10.08 16.42 -4.42
C PRO A 12 9.00 15.82 -3.51
N LYS A 13 9.30 15.73 -2.22
CA LYS A 13 8.34 15.26 -1.23
C LYS A 13 7.08 16.13 -1.33
N ALA A 14 5.91 15.50 -1.33
CA ALA A 14 4.64 16.23 -1.38
C ALA A 14 4.59 17.30 -0.27
N LYS A 15 4.14 18.51 -0.62
CA LYS A 15 4.01 19.64 0.32
C LYS A 15 3.19 19.28 1.57
N ASN A 16 2.20 18.41 1.39
CA ASN A 16 1.40 17.81 2.47
C ASN A 16 1.33 16.30 2.27
N PRO A 17 2.23 15.51 2.89
CA PRO A 17 2.17 14.05 2.80
C PRO A 17 0.88 13.55 3.46
N ARG A 18 0.25 12.54 2.88
CA ARG A 18 -0.92 11.89 3.48
C ARG A 18 -0.49 11.27 4.82
N LYS A 19 -1.25 11.54 5.88
CA LYS A 19 -1.09 10.85 7.17
C LYS A 19 -1.46 9.39 6.97
N THR A 20 -0.49 8.49 7.13
CA THR A 20 -0.72 7.04 7.14
C THR A 20 -0.93 6.58 8.57
N VAL A 21 -1.81 5.60 8.75
CA VAL A 21 -2.03 4.95 10.04
C VAL A 21 -1.34 3.58 10.04
N LEU A 22 -0.88 3.15 11.21
CA LEU A 22 -0.41 1.78 11.39
C LEU A 22 -1.61 0.83 11.35
N LEU A 23 -1.47 -0.28 10.62
CA LEU A 23 -2.45 -1.36 10.64
C LEU A 23 -2.18 -2.26 11.85
N ARG A 24 -3.23 -2.60 12.59
CA ARG A 24 -3.17 -3.58 13.68
C ARG A 24 -3.45 -4.96 13.09
N LEU A 25 -2.42 -5.55 12.51
CA LEU A 25 -2.44 -6.93 12.02
C LEU A 25 -1.67 -7.81 12.98
N ASP A 26 -2.11 -9.05 13.17
CA ASP A 26 -1.30 -10.09 13.79
C ASP A 26 -0.18 -10.58 12.84
N GLU A 27 0.69 -11.46 13.35
CA GLU A 27 1.82 -11.97 12.57
C GLU A 27 1.40 -12.76 11.33
N GLY A 28 0.30 -13.54 11.43
CA GLY A 28 -0.23 -14.34 10.33
C GLY A 28 -0.85 -13.46 9.26
N GLU A 29 -1.71 -12.52 9.65
CA GLU A 29 -2.31 -11.52 8.78
C GLU A 29 -1.24 -10.69 8.06
N PHE A 30 -0.18 -10.31 8.77
CA PHE A 30 0.93 -9.57 8.21
C PHE A 30 1.72 -10.39 7.17
N ALA A 31 1.97 -11.67 7.45
CA ALA A 31 2.66 -12.59 6.53
C ALA A 31 1.84 -12.84 5.25
N VAL A 32 0.53 -13.02 5.39
CA VAL A 32 -0.39 -13.18 4.25
C VAL A 32 -0.38 -11.92 3.37
N LEU A 33 -0.44 -10.73 3.98
CA LEU A 33 -0.35 -9.46 3.26
C LEU A 33 0.99 -9.29 2.53
N GLU A 34 2.11 -9.69 3.16
CA GLU A 34 3.43 -9.69 2.53
C GLU A 34 3.49 -10.65 1.33
N GLY A 35 2.92 -11.85 1.46
CA GLY A 35 2.82 -12.82 0.37
C GLY A 35 2.12 -12.25 -0.86
N MET A 36 0.91 -11.72 -0.68
CA MET A 36 0.14 -11.08 -1.75
C MET A 36 0.90 -9.90 -2.39
N ALA A 37 1.55 -9.08 -1.57
CA ALA A 37 2.32 -7.95 -2.06
C ALA A 37 3.50 -8.39 -2.95
N LYS A 38 4.20 -9.47 -2.57
CA LYS A 38 5.30 -10.06 -3.35
C LYS A 38 4.80 -10.65 -4.67
N GLU A 39 3.72 -11.42 -4.63
CA GLU A 39 3.11 -12.04 -5.82
C GLU A 39 2.75 -10.99 -6.89
N GLU A 40 2.19 -9.85 -6.47
CA GLU A 40 1.82 -8.76 -7.37
C GLU A 40 2.95 -7.75 -7.67
N SER A 41 4.17 -7.96 -7.15
CA SER A 41 5.28 -7.02 -7.26
C SER A 41 4.94 -5.60 -6.78
N ARG A 42 4.22 -5.50 -5.65
CA ARG A 42 3.78 -4.24 -5.03
C ARG A 42 4.38 -4.09 -3.64
N SER A 43 4.36 -2.88 -3.10
CA SER A 43 4.63 -2.68 -1.67
C SER A 43 3.44 -3.15 -0.83
N ARG A 44 3.70 -3.70 0.36
CA ARG A 44 2.67 -4.04 1.35
C ARG A 44 1.64 -2.92 1.58
N SER A 45 2.11 -1.69 1.76
CA SER A 45 1.22 -0.55 2.02
C SER A 45 0.31 -0.25 0.82
N ASN A 46 0.79 -0.47 -0.40
CA ASN A 46 -0.04 -0.37 -1.60
C ASN A 46 -1.06 -1.51 -1.64
N MET A 47 -0.63 -2.74 -1.37
CA MET A 47 -1.51 -3.91 -1.31
C MET A 47 -2.65 -3.74 -0.29
N ALA A 48 -2.32 -3.33 0.94
CA ALA A 48 -3.33 -3.06 1.98
C ALA A 48 -4.34 -1.99 1.55
N ARG A 49 -3.87 -0.94 0.86
CA ARG A 49 -4.76 0.10 0.32
C ARG A 49 -5.69 -0.45 -0.76
N LEU A 50 -5.21 -1.33 -1.64
CA LEU A 50 -6.04 -1.95 -2.68
C LEU A 50 -7.12 -2.83 -2.07
N LEU A 51 -6.76 -3.67 -1.09
CA LEU A 51 -7.71 -4.51 -0.35
C LEU A 51 -8.78 -3.67 0.36
N TYR A 52 -8.38 -2.59 1.04
CA TYR A 52 -9.32 -1.66 1.65
C TYR A 52 -10.31 -1.06 0.63
N LEU A 53 -9.80 -0.55 -0.50
CA LEU A 53 -10.65 0.04 -1.53
C LEU A 53 -11.60 -0.97 -2.16
N ARG A 54 -11.14 -2.21 -2.34
CA ARG A 54 -11.97 -3.32 -2.83
C ARG A 54 -13.09 -3.64 -1.84
N GLY A 55 -12.78 -3.81 -0.56
CA GLY A 55 -13.79 -4.07 0.47
C GLY A 55 -14.82 -2.94 0.58
N MET A 56 -14.38 -1.68 0.48
CA MET A 56 -15.30 -0.54 0.45
C MET A 56 -16.24 -0.54 -0.75
N LYS A 57 -15.76 -0.99 -1.91
CA LYS A 57 -16.58 -1.14 -3.11
C LYS A 57 -17.62 -2.25 -2.90
N GLU A 58 -17.19 -3.42 -2.43
CA GLU A 58 -18.09 -4.55 -2.15
C GLU A 58 -19.19 -4.17 -1.14
N ILE A 59 -18.83 -3.45 -0.07
CA ILE A 59 -19.80 -2.93 0.91
C ILE A 59 -20.80 -1.97 0.28
N LYS A 60 -20.33 -1.08 -0.62
CA LYS A 60 -21.19 -0.11 -1.30
C LYS A 60 -22.18 -0.82 -2.23
N ASP A 61 -21.70 -1.77 -3.00
CA ASP A 61 -22.51 -2.54 -3.95
C ASP A 61 -23.56 -3.36 -3.18
N SER A 62 -23.18 -3.99 -2.07
CA SER A 62 -24.09 -4.72 -1.17
C SER A 62 -25.21 -3.86 -0.54
N LYS A 63 -24.99 -2.55 -0.40
CA LYS A 63 -25.95 -1.60 0.18
C LYS A 63 -26.81 -0.89 -0.86
N GLY A 64 -26.50 -1.06 -2.15
CA GLY A 64 -27.27 -0.50 -3.27
C GLY A 64 -28.39 -1.42 -3.77
N GLU A 65 -28.52 -2.62 -3.22
CA GLU A 65 -29.59 -3.60 -3.50
C GLU A 65 -30.74 -3.54 -2.47
N SER A 66 -31.09 -2.34 -2.00
CA SER A 66 -32.27 -2.10 -1.13
C SER A 66 -33.12 -0.97 -1.66
#